data_AF-M5P364-F1
#
_entry.id   AF-M5P364-F1
#
_cell.length_a   1.000
_cell.length_b   1.000
_cell.length_c   1.000
_cell.angle_alpha   90.00
_cell.angle_beta   90.00
_cell.angle_gamma   90.00
#
_symmetry.space_group_name_H-M   'P 1'
#
loop_
_entity.id
_entity.type
_entity.pdbx_description
1 polymer ?
#
loop_
_entity_poly.entity_id
_entity_poly.type
_entity_poly.pdbx_seq_one_letter_code
_entity_poly.pdbx_strand_id
1 'polypeptide(L)'
;MNEERKLAEFPRIRIIHMIVLTIVTFGMYIPYWFLSRRQALERLQIKLPYVAIKVTVLLFAFSILELFWTSSLISIQRMWGEDILPIQDYPLLLPLHPEDSFLSEFGFLLFTIVNICSSFNIRSGFKKQLSNQPVNGWFTFLFHIWYLQRIINKHAALDASEQETA
;
A
#
# COMPACT_ATOMS: atom_id res chain seq x y z
N MET A 1 -7.69 -2.84 -30.64
CA MET A 1 -6.86 -3.69 -29.75
C MET A 1 -7.73 -4.06 -28.57
N ASN A 2 -8.12 -5.33 -28.43
CA ASN A 2 -9.17 -5.79 -27.51
C ASN A 2 -8.81 -5.43 -26.05
N GLU A 3 -9.74 -4.88 -25.28
CA GLU A 3 -9.52 -4.50 -23.87
C GLU A 3 -9.05 -5.70 -23.02
N GLU A 4 -9.45 -6.91 -23.42
CA GLU A 4 -8.99 -8.20 -22.86
C GLU A 4 -7.47 -8.38 -22.98
N ARG A 5 -6.86 -8.02 -24.12
CA ARG A 5 -5.39 -8.08 -24.27
C ARG A 5 -4.65 -7.14 -23.33
N LYS A 6 -5.27 -6.04 -22.87
CA LYS A 6 -4.63 -5.08 -21.95
C LYS A 6 -4.56 -5.62 -20.52
N LEU A 7 -5.49 -6.49 -20.12
CA LEU A 7 -5.48 -7.13 -18.80
C LEU A 7 -4.53 -8.33 -18.75
N ALA A 8 -4.32 -9.00 -19.88
CA ALA A 8 -3.33 -10.07 -20.04
C ALA A 8 -1.87 -9.60 -19.82
N GLU A 9 -1.58 -8.29 -19.92
CA GLU A 9 -0.25 -7.74 -19.62
C GLU A 9 0.10 -7.76 -18.12
N PHE A 10 -0.89 -7.92 -17.23
CA PHE A 10 -0.59 -7.98 -15.81
C PHE A 10 0.06 -9.32 -15.45
N PRO A 11 1.19 -9.32 -14.71
CA PRO A 11 1.83 -10.56 -14.31
C PRO A 11 0.89 -11.34 -13.38
N ARG A 12 0.70 -12.63 -13.69
CA ARG A 12 -0.04 -13.55 -12.82
C ARG A 12 0.79 -13.82 -11.58
N ILE A 13 0.30 -13.39 -10.43
CA ILE A 13 0.94 -13.62 -9.14
C ILE A 13 0.01 -14.40 -8.23
N ARG A 14 0.53 -15.45 -7.60
CA ARG A 14 -0.20 -16.23 -6.60
C ARG A 14 -0.53 -15.33 -5.41
N ILE A 15 -1.82 -15.24 -5.06
CA ILE A 15 -2.33 -14.36 -4.00
C ILE A 15 -1.64 -14.65 -2.65
N ILE A 16 -1.35 -15.92 -2.35
CA ILE A 16 -0.66 -16.32 -1.12
C ILE A 16 0.71 -15.64 -1.00
N HIS A 17 1.46 -15.49 -2.09
CA HIS A 17 2.75 -14.82 -2.07
C HIS A 17 2.58 -13.35 -1.73
N MET A 18 1.53 -12.70 -2.26
CA MET A 18 1.21 -11.32 -1.93
C MET A 18 0.85 -11.13 -0.47
N ILE A 19 0.06 -12.04 0.11
CA ILE A 19 -0.29 -11.99 1.53
C ILE A 19 0.97 -12.11 2.39
N VAL A 20 1.83 -13.09 2.10
CA VAL A 20 3.11 -13.27 2.81
C VAL A 20 3.99 -12.03 2.68
N LEU A 21 4.16 -11.50 1.46
CA LEU A 21 4.91 -10.26 1.23
C LEU A 21 4.32 -9.07 1.96
N THR A 22 3.01 -8.91 2.00
CA THR A 22 2.34 -7.85 2.77
C THR A 22 2.64 -7.97 4.27
N ILE A 23 2.61 -9.18 4.83
CA ILE A 23 2.92 -9.40 6.26
C ILE A 23 4.40 -9.10 6.54
N VAL A 24 5.31 -9.69 5.76
CA VAL A 24 6.77 -9.54 5.93
C VAL A 24 7.22 -8.09 5.76
N THR A 25 6.53 -7.32 4.92
CA THR A 25 6.86 -5.91 4.66
C THR A 25 6.02 -4.94 5.49
N PHE A 26 5.29 -5.41 6.50
CA PHE A 26 4.40 -4.58 7.33
C PHE A 26 3.44 -3.68 6.52
N GLY A 27 2.89 -4.20 5.42
CA GLY A 27 1.98 -3.47 4.55
C GLY A 27 2.64 -2.74 3.37
N MET A 28 3.96 -2.55 3.37
CA MET A 28 4.68 -1.80 2.33
C MET A 28 4.62 -2.43 0.94
N TYR A 29 4.33 -3.72 0.85
CA TYR A 29 4.07 -4.37 -0.43
C TYR A 29 2.88 -3.76 -1.18
N ILE A 30 1.88 -3.21 -0.47
CA ILE A 30 0.67 -2.64 -1.09
C ILE A 30 1.00 -1.44 -2.01
N PRO A 31 1.63 -0.36 -1.50
CA PRO A 31 2.02 0.75 -2.36
C PRO A 31 3.08 0.38 -3.40
N TYR A 32 3.97 -0.57 -3.08
CA TYR A 32 4.91 -1.13 -4.06
C TYR A 32 4.17 -1.78 -5.24
N TRP A 33 3.08 -2.51 -4.99
CA TRP A 33 2.25 -3.11 -6.03
C TRP A 33 1.66 -2.06 -6.97
N PHE A 34 1.19 -0.92 -6.43
CA PHE A 34 0.69 0.20 -7.24
C PHE A 34 1.79 0.81 -8.11
N LEU A 35 2.97 1.07 -7.53
CA LEU A 35 4.08 1.70 -8.23
C LEU A 35 4.67 0.80 -9.32
N SER A 36 4.85 -0.49 -9.04
CA SER A 36 5.36 -1.48 -9.99
C SER A 36 4.44 -1.69 -11.21
N ARG A 37 3.14 -1.43 -11.05
CA ARG A 37 2.13 -1.62 -12.12
C ARG A 37 1.63 -0.32 -12.73
N ARG A 38 2.32 0.79 -12.46
CA ARG A 38 1.93 2.12 -12.93
C ARG A 38 1.62 2.15 -14.43
N GLN A 39 2.53 1.63 -15.25
CA GLN A 39 2.36 1.66 -16.71
C GLN A 39 1.15 0.86 -17.17
N ALA A 40 0.92 -0.32 -16.59
CA ALA A 40 -0.23 -1.16 -16.92
C ALA A 40 -1.55 -0.49 -16.50
N LEU A 41 -1.58 0.17 -15.34
CA LEU A 41 -2.75 0.92 -14.87
C LEU A 41 -3.03 2.17 -15.72
N GLU A 42 -1.99 2.90 -16.15
CA GLU A 42 -2.12 4.05 -17.04
C GLU A 42 -2.65 3.65 -18.42
N ARG A 43 -2.25 2.50 -18.97
CA ARG A 43 -2.79 1.94 -20.23
C ARG A 43 -4.28 1.60 -20.13
N LEU A 44 -4.72 1.20 -18.94
CA LEU A 44 -6.14 0.97 -18.60
C LEU A 44 -6.90 2.28 -18.27
N GLN A 45 -6.27 3.44 -18.47
CA GLN A 45 -6.82 4.76 -18.12
C GLN A 45 -7.19 4.91 -16.65
N ILE A 46 -6.56 4.13 -15.76
CA ILE A 46 -6.76 4.19 -14.31
C ILE A 46 -5.76 5.20 -13.74
N LYS A 47 -6.27 6.38 -13.35
CA LYS A 47 -5.45 7.44 -12.73
C LYS A 47 -5.35 7.20 -11.22
N LEU A 48 -4.13 6.96 -10.74
CA LEU A 48 -3.82 6.85 -9.31
C LEU A 48 -3.07 8.09 -8.80
N PRO A 49 -3.27 8.49 -7.53
CA PRO A 49 -2.56 9.60 -6.93
C PRO A 49 -1.13 9.19 -6.52
N TYR A 50 -0.24 8.96 -7.50
CA TYR A 50 1.11 8.44 -7.26
C TYR A 50 1.97 9.33 -6.35
N VAL A 51 1.76 10.65 -6.39
CA VAL A 51 2.43 11.58 -5.48
C VAL A 51 2.01 11.30 -4.04
N ALA A 52 0.71 11.16 -3.78
CA ALA A 52 0.20 10.83 -2.45
C ALA A 52 0.73 9.47 -1.99
N ILE A 53 0.76 8.45 -2.86
CA ILE A 53 1.31 7.12 -2.53
C ILE A 53 2.79 7.20 -2.12
N LYS A 54 3.61 7.98 -2.84
CA LYS A 54 5.03 8.16 -2.50
C LYS A 54 5.21 8.91 -1.18
N VAL A 55 4.43 9.98 -0.96
CA VAL A 55 4.48 10.78 0.26
C VAL A 55 4.07 9.93 1.47
N THR A 56 3.00 9.15 1.37
CA THR A 56 2.57 8.30 2.49
C THR A 56 3.52 7.15 2.77
N VAL A 57 4.16 6.58 1.74
CA VAL A 57 5.27 5.63 1.91
C VAL A 57 6.44 6.26 2.68
N LEU A 58 6.82 7.48 2.32
CA LEU A 58 7.90 8.20 2.99
C LEU A 58 7.54 8.54 4.43
N LEU A 59 6.34 9.07 4.67
CA LEU A 59 5.83 9.36 6.01
C LEU A 59 5.80 8.11 6.87
N PHE A 60 5.28 6.99 6.35
CA PHE A 60 5.27 5.72 7.07
C PHE A 60 6.68 5.22 7.42
N ALA A 61 7.65 5.38 6.52
CA ALA A 61 9.05 5.06 6.82
C ALA A 61 9.62 5.95 7.95
N PHE A 62 9.31 7.26 7.93
CA PHE A 62 9.68 8.16 9.02
C PHE A 62 8.98 7.80 10.33
N SER A 63 7.71 7.41 10.32
CA SER A 63 6.98 6.94 11.50
C SER A 63 7.66 5.73 12.15
N ILE A 64 8.11 4.75 11.34
CA ILE A 64 8.85 3.59 11.86
C ILE A 64 10.20 4.02 12.44
N LEU A 65 10.92 4.92 11.74
CA LEU A 65 12.23 5.40 12.19
C LEU A 65 12.12 6.18 13.51
N GLU A 66 11.09 6.99 13.65
CA GLU A 66 10.78 7.73 14.86
C GLU A 66 10.47 6.79 16.03
N LEU A 67 9.63 5.76 15.81
CA LEU A 67 9.35 4.75 16.83
C LEU A 67 10.63 4.00 17.25
N PHE A 68 11.48 3.68 16.29
CA PHE A 68 12.78 3.04 16.56
C PHE A 68 13.70 3.97 17.37
N TRP A 69 13.78 5.25 16.99
CA TRP A 69 14.61 6.24 17.65
C TRP A 69 14.18 6.51 19.08
N THR A 70 12.88 6.76 19.29
CA THR A 70 12.29 6.99 20.61
C THR A 70 12.47 5.77 21.53
N SER A 71 12.20 4.56 21.03
CA SER A 71 12.41 3.32 21.79
C SER A 71 13.87 3.11 22.18
N SER A 72 14.80 3.44 21.27
CA SER A 72 16.23 3.35 21.53
C SER A 72 16.68 4.34 22.61
N LEU A 73 16.25 5.60 22.53
CA LEU A 73 16.59 6.63 23.52
C LEU A 73 16.08 6.26 24.92
N ILE A 74 14.83 5.83 25.04
CA ILE A 74 14.25 5.38 26.33
C ILE A 74 15.05 4.20 26.90
N SER A 75 15.47 3.27 26.03
CA SER A 75 16.24 2.09 26.46
C SER A 75 17.63 2.46 26.97
N ILE A 76 18.32 3.39 26.30
CA ILE A 76 19.64 3.86 26.74
C ILE A 76 19.51 4.66 28.05
N GLN A 77 18.50 5.53 28.17
CA GLN A 77 18.24 6.29 29.40
C GLN A 77 17.98 5.36 30.59
N ARG A 78 17.14 4.33 30.43
CA ARG A 78 16.92 3.31 31.47
C ARG A 78 18.19 2.55 31.86
N MET A 79 19.12 2.37 30.92
CA MET A 79 20.37 1.65 31.15
C MET A 79 21.43 2.52 31.83
N TRP A 80 21.50 3.81 31.51
CA TRP A 80 22.54 4.72 32.00
C TRP A 80 22.12 5.51 33.24
N GLY A 81 20.82 5.61 33.53
CA GLY A 81 20.30 6.31 34.71
C GLY A 81 20.43 7.83 34.66
N GLU A 82 20.91 8.38 33.53
CA GLU A 82 21.01 9.81 33.27
C GLU A 82 20.13 10.20 32.09
N ASP A 83 19.56 11.41 32.14
CA ASP A 83 18.78 11.98 31.06
C ASP A 83 19.73 12.39 29.91
N ILE A 84 19.85 11.51 28.91
CA ILE A 84 20.77 11.66 27.77
C ILE A 84 20.40 12.88 26.89
N LEU A 85 19.12 13.21 26.84
CA LEU A 85 18.59 14.39 26.17
C LEU A 85 17.70 15.13 27.17
N PRO A 86 18.03 16.36 27.58
CA PRO A 86 17.14 17.19 28.39
C PRO A 86 16.04 17.75 27.49
N ILE A 87 15.12 16.88 27.06
CA ILE A 87 14.01 17.23 26.15
C ILE A 87 13.14 18.33 26.76
N GLN A 88 13.07 18.39 28.10
CA GLN A 88 12.32 19.40 28.86
C GLN A 88 12.94 20.80 28.77
N ASP A 89 14.26 20.89 28.57
CA ASP A 89 14.98 22.18 28.56
C ASP A 89 15.01 22.82 27.17
N TYR A 90 14.68 22.06 26.12
CA TYR A 90 14.74 22.52 24.73
C TYR A 90 13.39 22.40 24.03
N PRO A 91 12.65 23.51 23.85
CA PRO A 91 11.34 23.49 23.18
C PRO A 91 11.40 23.04 21.72
N LEU A 92 12.58 23.10 21.08
CA LEU A 92 12.82 22.56 19.74
C LEU A 92 12.88 21.02 19.71
N LEU A 93 13.16 20.38 20.85
CA LEU A 93 13.21 18.92 20.99
C LEU A 93 11.86 18.34 21.46
N LEU A 94 10.92 19.18 21.87
CA LEU A 94 9.59 18.77 22.32
C LEU A 94 8.81 17.93 21.28
N PRO A 95 8.86 18.23 19.96
CA PRO A 95 8.19 17.39 18.95
C PRO A 95 8.82 16.00 18.77
N LEU A 96 10.04 15.78 19.29
CA LEU A 96 10.69 14.47 19.32
C LEU A 96 10.29 13.67 20.56
N HIS A 97 9.48 14.25 21.45
CA HIS A 97 8.97 13.53 22.61
C HIS A 97 7.95 12.48 22.16
N PRO A 98 8.07 11.21 22.59
CA PRO A 98 7.25 10.12 22.10
C PRO A 98 5.74 10.31 22.36
N GLU A 99 5.37 11.06 23.40
CA GLU A 99 3.96 11.29 23.77
C GLU A 99 3.31 12.43 22.98
N ASP A 100 4.12 13.33 22.41
CA ASP A 100 3.64 14.52 21.71
C ASP A 100 3.71 14.36 20.18
N SER A 101 4.40 13.32 19.71
CA SER A 101 4.51 13.09 18.27
C SER A 101 3.23 12.50 17.69
N PHE A 102 2.57 13.29 16.85
CA PHE A 102 1.41 12.90 16.06
C PHE A 102 1.79 12.24 14.72
N LEU A 103 3.08 12.22 14.37
CA LEU A 103 3.54 11.83 13.04
C LEU A 103 3.31 10.35 12.75
N SER A 104 3.42 9.49 13.77
CA SER A 104 3.21 8.05 13.63
C SER A 104 1.77 7.69 13.31
N GLU A 105 0.81 8.18 14.10
CA GLU A 105 -0.62 7.95 13.93
C GLU A 105 -1.11 8.57 12.62
N PHE A 106 -0.68 9.81 12.35
CA PHE A 106 -1.05 10.51 11.13
C PHE A 106 -0.48 9.84 9.88
N GLY A 107 0.79 9.43 9.91
CA GLY A 107 1.46 8.72 8.84
C GLY A 107 0.76 7.40 8.53
N PHE A 108 0.45 6.60 9.55
CA PHE A 108 -0.27 5.34 9.40
C PHE A 108 -1.71 5.53 8.87
N LEU A 109 -2.42 6.53 9.39
CA LEU A 109 -3.78 6.85 8.95
C LEU A 109 -3.80 7.26 7.47
N LEU A 110 -2.94 8.20 7.08
CA LEU A 110 -2.83 8.64 5.69
C LEU A 110 -2.40 7.49 4.77
N PHE A 111 -1.43 6.69 5.19
CA PHE A 111 -1.02 5.49 4.47
C PHE A 111 -2.20 4.56 4.21
N THR A 112 -2.99 4.27 5.23
CA THR A 112 -4.18 3.43 5.12
C THR A 112 -5.20 4.05 4.16
N ILE A 113 -5.60 5.30 4.38
CA ILE A 113 -6.60 5.99 3.55
C ILE A 113 -6.18 6.01 2.08
N VAL A 114 -4.93 6.38 1.78
CA VAL A 114 -4.44 6.44 0.40
C VAL A 114 -4.44 5.06 -0.26
N ASN A 115 -4.06 4.00 0.45
CA ASN A 115 -4.09 2.64 -0.08
C ASN A 115 -5.51 2.13 -0.35
N ILE A 116 -6.47 2.45 0.54
CA ILE A 116 -7.89 2.11 0.36
C ILE A 116 -8.45 2.86 -0.85
N CYS A 117 -8.32 4.19 -0.87
CA CYS A 117 -8.79 5.03 -1.97
C CYS A 117 -8.20 4.60 -3.31
N SER A 118 -6.90 4.28 -3.34
CA SER A 118 -6.22 3.77 -4.55
C SER A 118 -6.79 2.42 -5.00
N SER A 119 -7.08 1.51 -4.07
CA SER A 119 -7.73 0.23 -4.37
C SER A 119 -9.12 0.43 -4.97
N PHE A 120 -9.90 1.38 -4.45
CA PHE A 120 -11.22 1.71 -5.00
C PHE A 120 -11.15 2.39 -6.37
N ASN A 121 -10.13 3.20 -6.64
CA ASN A 121 -9.88 3.76 -7.96
C ASN A 121 -9.58 2.67 -8.99
N ILE A 122 -8.77 1.67 -8.65
CA ILE A 122 -8.50 0.52 -9.51
C ILE A 122 -9.79 -0.28 -9.75
N ARG A 123 -10.57 -0.54 -8.69
CA ARG A 123 -11.88 -1.19 -8.82
C ARG A 123 -12.78 -0.44 -9.79
N SER A 124 -12.85 0.88 -9.68
CA SER A 124 -13.66 1.72 -10.57
C SER A 124 -13.21 1.59 -12.03
N GLY A 125 -11.89 1.59 -12.26
CA GLY A 125 -11.30 1.30 -13.56
C GLY A 125 -11.66 -0.08 -14.10
N PHE A 126 -11.47 -1.12 -13.29
CA PHE A 126 -11.82 -2.49 -13.65
C PHE A 126 -13.31 -2.65 -13.94
N LYS A 127 -14.20 -2.03 -13.16
CA LYS A 127 -15.64 -2.08 -13.44
C LYS A 127 -15.99 -1.45 -14.80
N LYS A 128 -15.30 -0.39 -15.21
CA LYS A 128 -15.52 0.25 -16.52
C LYS A 128 -15.07 -0.63 -17.68
N GLN A 129 -13.97 -1.37 -17.51
CA GLN A 129 -13.39 -2.19 -18.57
C GLN A 129 -13.94 -3.62 -18.61
N LEU A 130 -14.29 -4.16 -17.46
CA LEU A 130 -14.82 -5.51 -17.28
C LEU A 130 -16.31 -5.47 -16.95
N SER A 131 -17.10 -4.87 -17.84
CA SER A 131 -18.55 -4.67 -17.68
C SER A 131 -19.29 -5.96 -17.24
N ASN A 132 -18.78 -7.13 -17.63
CA ASN A 132 -19.40 -8.44 -17.37
C ASN A 132 -19.07 -9.09 -16.01
N GLN A 133 -18.19 -8.51 -15.17
CA GLN A 133 -17.93 -9.07 -13.83
C GLN A 133 -18.24 -8.08 -12.69
N PRO A 134 -19.06 -8.46 -11.69
CA PRO A 134 -19.32 -7.63 -10.53
C PRO A 134 -18.10 -7.60 -9.61
N VAL A 135 -17.31 -6.51 -9.69
CA VAL A 135 -16.25 -6.24 -8.72
C VAL A 135 -16.88 -5.74 -7.42
N ASN A 136 -16.83 -6.53 -6.35
CA ASN A 136 -17.48 -6.23 -5.07
C ASN A 136 -16.69 -5.17 -4.27
N GLY A 137 -17.39 -4.14 -3.77
CA GLY A 137 -16.80 -3.08 -2.94
C GLY A 137 -16.35 -3.58 -1.58
N TRP A 138 -17.12 -4.46 -0.92
CA TRP A 138 -16.77 -5.01 0.39
C TRP A 138 -15.49 -5.83 0.35
N PHE A 139 -15.32 -6.68 -0.67
CA PHE A 139 -14.08 -7.43 -0.84
C PHE A 139 -12.90 -6.53 -1.22
N THR A 140 -13.14 -5.41 -1.91
CA THR A 140 -12.08 -4.42 -2.18
C THR A 140 -11.69 -3.64 -0.92
N PHE A 141 -12.63 -3.42 0.00
CA PHE A 141 -12.35 -2.79 1.29
C PHE A 141 -11.63 -3.74 2.25
N LEU A 142 -11.99 -5.02 2.32
CA LEU A 142 -11.36 -5.95 3.28
C LEU A 142 -10.05 -6.55 2.77
N PHE A 143 -9.97 -6.84 1.47
CA PHE A 143 -8.84 -7.57 0.88
C PHE A 143 -8.03 -6.73 -0.11
N HIS A 144 -8.42 -5.47 -0.36
CA HIS A 144 -7.67 -4.49 -1.17
C HIS A 144 -7.09 -5.09 -2.46
N ILE A 145 -5.77 -5.00 -2.62
CA ILE A 145 -5.02 -5.46 -3.78
C ILE A 145 -5.08 -6.98 -3.98
N TRP A 146 -5.29 -7.78 -2.92
CA TRP A 146 -5.35 -9.23 -3.03
C TRP A 146 -6.60 -9.66 -3.81
N TYR A 147 -7.73 -9.01 -3.53
CA TYR A 147 -8.97 -9.25 -4.27
C TYR A 147 -8.87 -8.78 -5.71
N LEU A 148 -8.28 -7.60 -5.95
CA LEU A 148 -8.07 -7.10 -7.30
C LEU A 148 -7.13 -8.02 -8.11
N GLN A 149 -6.06 -8.52 -7.51
CA GLN A 149 -5.19 -9.50 -8.17
C GLN A 149 -5.93 -10.81 -8.45
N ARG A 150 -6.83 -11.26 -7.57
CA ARG A 150 -7.67 -12.44 -7.84
C ARG A 150 -8.50 -12.28 -9.11
N ILE A 151 -9.07 -11.09 -9.32
CA ILE A 151 -9.84 -10.77 -10.53
C ILE A 151 -8.93 -10.81 -11.76
N ILE A 152 -7.78 -10.14 -11.71
CA ILE A 152 -6.79 -10.15 -12.79
C ILE A 152 -6.39 -11.59 -13.17
N ASN A 153 -6.07 -12.42 -12.18
CA ASN A 153 -5.67 -13.81 -12.41
C ASN A 153 -6.81 -14.64 -13.03
N LYS A 154 -8.05 -14.42 -12.60
CA LYS A 154 -9.23 -15.10 -13.14
C LYS A 154 -9.43 -14.74 -14.61
N HIS A 155 -9.29 -13.46 -14.96
CA HIS A 155 -9.43 -13.01 -16.35
C HIS A 155 -8.33 -13.56 -17.25
N ALA A 156 -7.08 -13.47 -16.81
CA ALA A 156 -6.00 -14.02 -17.61
C ALA A 156 -6.18 -15.52 -17.86
N ALA A 157 -6.69 -16.29 -16.89
CA ALA A 157 -6.96 -17.71 -17.05
C ALA A 157 -8.06 -18.01 -18.09
N LEU A 158 -9.11 -17.18 -18.15
CA LEU A 158 -10.18 -17.30 -19.16
C LEU A 158 -9.63 -17.02 -20.57
N ASP A 159 -8.86 -15.94 -20.74
CA ASP A 159 -8.25 -15.58 -22.03
C ASP A 159 -7.33 -16.69 -22.56
N ALA A 160 -6.59 -17.38 -21.67
CA ALA A 160 -5.72 -18.49 -22.06
C ALA A 160 -6.53 -19.71 -22.53
N SER A 161 -7.66 -20.02 -21.89
CA SER A 161 -8.51 -21.14 -22.31
C SER A 161 -9.21 -20.88 -23.64
N GLU A 162 -9.60 -19.63 -23.94
CA GLU A 162 -10.23 -19.27 -25.22
C GLU A 162 -9.24 -19.29 -26.38
N GLN A 163 -7.95 -19.06 -26.13
CA GLN A 163 -6.89 -19.16 -27.14
C GLN A 163 -6.48 -20.61 -27.46
N GLU A 164 -6.67 -21.56 -26.53
CA GLU A 164 -6.40 -22.99 -26.77
C GLU A 164 -7.54 -23.70 -27.51
N THR A 165 -8.76 -23.16 -27.46
CA THR A 165 -9.94 -23.73 -28.13
C THR A 165 -10.26 -23.12 -29.50
N ALA A 166 -9.47 -22.14 -29.96
CA ALA A 166 -9.59 -21.47 -31.25
C ALA A 166 -8.48 -21.92 -32.22
#